data_AF-A0A2E8ZVB4-F1
#
_entry.id   AF-A0A2E8ZVB4-F1
#
_cell.length_a   1.000
_cell.length_b   1.000
_cell.length_c   1.000
_cell.angle_alpha   90.00
_cell.angle_beta   90.00
_cell.angle_gamma   90.00
#
_symmetry.space_group_name_H-M   'P 1'
#
loop_
_entity.id
_entity.type
_entity.pdbx_description
1 polymer ?
#
loop_
_entity_poly.entity_id
_entity_poly.type
_entity_poly.pdbx_seq_one_letter_code
_entity_poly.pdbx_strand_id
1 'polypeptide(L)'
;MMTPSNADVLTQVVKWLRAFSPVWLATVAESSDDSVVGSLWAWAPDFGMAGTLAGCQQEDLRTQLKAGVLEGPFPRMFCFGEERDEQLRHGIRCDGQAKVILERLTSADLPDIDQMLNWLADGHPFLRHISLHRPSELTLLDSPQSSVLSAQGFSHAFTPDVWSQTTLLRRSC
;
A
#
# COMPACT_ATOMS: atom_id res chain seq x y z
N MET A 1 -3.25 20.32 -2.57
CA MET A 1 -3.75 19.45 -1.49
C MET A 1 -2.64 18.48 -1.16
N MET A 2 -2.26 18.37 0.10
CA MET A 2 -1.17 17.49 0.55
C MET A 2 -1.72 16.06 0.56
N THR A 3 -1.19 15.16 -0.27
CA THR A 3 -1.52 13.74 -0.20
C THR A 3 -1.04 13.20 1.14
N PRO A 4 -1.87 12.44 1.88
CA PRO A 4 -1.42 11.82 3.13
C PRO A 4 -0.24 10.91 2.86
N SER A 5 0.76 10.92 3.75
CA SER A 5 1.93 10.05 3.62
C SER A 5 1.55 8.58 3.82
N ASN A 6 2.37 7.67 3.33
CA ASN A 6 2.19 6.24 3.62
C ASN A 6 2.21 5.97 5.14
N ALA A 7 3.00 6.71 5.92
CA ALA A 7 3.03 6.62 7.38
C ALA A 7 1.69 7.01 8.02
N ASP A 8 1.01 8.05 7.50
CA ASP A 8 -0.31 8.47 7.98
C ASP A 8 -1.37 7.38 7.73
N VAL A 9 -1.33 6.75 6.55
CA VAL A 9 -2.23 5.64 6.20
C VAL A 9 -1.98 4.45 7.12
N LEU A 10 -0.73 4.02 7.30
CA LEU A 10 -0.36 2.91 8.19
C LEU A 10 -0.75 3.19 9.65
N THR A 11 -0.56 4.43 10.13
CA THR A 11 -1.00 4.86 11.46
C THR A 11 -2.50 4.69 11.63
N GLN A 12 -3.27 5.01 10.59
CA GLN A 12 -4.72 4.85 10.63
C GLN A 12 -5.15 3.37 10.58
N VAL A 13 -4.45 2.55 9.79
CA VAL A 13 -4.64 1.08 9.73
C VAL A 13 -4.45 0.47 11.13
N VAL A 14 -3.37 0.81 11.83
CA VAL A 14 -3.10 0.34 13.20
C VAL A 14 -4.26 0.67 14.14
N LYS A 15 -4.78 1.90 14.09
CA LYS A 15 -5.93 2.30 14.94
C LYS A 15 -7.16 1.44 14.67
N TRP A 16 -7.46 1.15 13.40
CA TRP A 16 -8.63 0.35 13.02
C TRP A 16 -8.46 -1.14 13.38
N LEU A 17 -7.27 -1.70 13.18
CA LEU A 17 -6.96 -3.08 13.55
C LEU A 17 -7.03 -3.28 15.08
N ARG A 18 -6.56 -2.31 15.87
CA ARG A 18 -6.69 -2.32 17.34
C ARG A 18 -8.13 -2.23 17.83
N ALA A 19 -9.03 -1.69 17.01
CA ALA A 19 -10.47 -1.69 17.26
C ALA A 19 -11.18 -2.96 16.76
N PHE A 20 -10.42 -4.01 16.39
CA PHE A 20 -10.91 -5.29 15.87
C PHE A 20 -11.72 -5.19 14.56
N SER A 21 -11.56 -4.11 13.80
CA SER A 21 -12.18 -3.98 12.47
C SER A 21 -11.20 -4.45 11.39
N PRO A 22 -11.61 -5.33 10.47
CA PRO A 22 -10.76 -5.72 9.34
C PRO A 22 -10.53 -4.52 8.42
N VAL A 23 -9.31 -4.40 7.89
CA VAL A 23 -8.92 -3.29 7.03
C VAL A 23 -8.51 -3.84 5.68
N TRP A 24 -9.03 -3.25 4.61
CA TRP A 24 -8.55 -3.50 3.26
C TRP A 24 -7.50 -2.46 2.90
N LEU A 25 -6.27 -2.91 2.67
CA LEU A 25 -5.15 -2.06 2.29
C LEU A 25 -4.84 -2.28 0.81
N ALA A 26 -5.01 -1.25 -0.01
CA ALA A 26 -4.59 -1.20 -1.39
C ALA A 26 -3.21 -0.56 -1.51
N THR A 27 -2.36 -1.14 -2.36
CA THR A 27 -1.04 -0.63 -2.72
C THR A 27 -0.95 -0.51 -4.24
N VAL A 28 -0.56 0.65 -4.76
CA VAL A 28 -0.26 0.82 -6.19
C VAL A 28 1.06 0.13 -6.50
N ALA A 29 1.02 -0.98 -7.23
CA ALA A 29 2.19 -1.79 -7.55
C ALA A 29 2.86 -1.40 -8.87
N GLU A 30 2.10 -0.85 -9.81
CA GLU A 30 2.57 -0.35 -11.10
C GLU A 30 1.62 0.75 -11.57
N SER A 31 2.13 1.80 -12.22
CA SER A 31 1.32 2.83 -12.84
C SER A 31 2.07 3.49 -13.99
N SER A 32 1.34 4.08 -14.92
CA SER A 32 1.91 4.97 -15.94
C SER A 32 2.45 6.27 -15.34
N ASP A 33 1.97 6.65 -14.14
CA ASP A 33 2.55 7.71 -13.31
C ASP A 33 3.40 7.07 -12.20
N ASP A 34 4.71 6.99 -12.42
CA ASP A 34 5.64 6.39 -11.47
C ASP A 34 5.61 7.07 -10.09
N SER A 35 5.17 8.34 -10.01
CA SER A 35 5.14 9.07 -8.73
C SER A 35 4.11 8.53 -7.75
N VAL A 36 3.11 7.79 -8.22
CA VAL A 36 2.08 7.18 -7.36
C VAL A 36 2.38 5.72 -7.02
N VAL A 37 3.43 5.11 -7.57
CA VAL A 37 3.81 3.73 -7.25
C VAL A 37 4.23 3.64 -5.78
N GLY A 38 3.70 2.65 -5.06
CA GLY A 38 3.84 2.52 -3.62
C GLY A 38 2.82 3.32 -2.80
N SER A 39 1.95 4.12 -3.41
CA SER A 39 0.90 4.83 -2.68
C SER A 39 -0.05 3.84 -2.00
N LEU A 40 -0.41 4.14 -0.76
CA LEU A 40 -1.34 3.35 0.03
C LEU A 40 -2.74 3.97 0.08
N TRP A 41 -3.75 3.10 0.09
CA TRP A 41 -5.12 3.45 0.44
C TRP A 41 -5.72 2.37 1.32
N ALA A 42 -6.38 2.77 2.39
CA ALA A 42 -6.99 1.86 3.34
C ALA A 42 -8.50 2.12 3.44
N TRP A 43 -9.27 1.05 3.59
CA TRP A 43 -10.69 1.10 3.87
C TRP A 43 -11.09 0.13 4.98
N ALA A 44 -11.91 0.60 5.90
CA ALA A 44 -12.54 -0.23 6.91
C ALA A 44 -14.05 0.05 6.93
N PRO A 45 -14.91 -0.97 7.05
CA PRO A 45 -16.36 -0.80 7.00
C PRO A 45 -16.87 0.11 8.12
N ASP A 46 -16.28 0.03 9.30
CA ASP A 46 -16.70 0.78 10.49
C ASP A 46 -16.12 2.19 10.56
N PHE A 47 -15.06 2.48 9.79
CA PHE A 47 -14.26 3.70 9.98
C PHE A 47 -14.03 4.53 8.73
N GLY A 48 -14.36 4.03 7.53
CA GLY A 48 -14.24 4.78 6.28
C GLY A 48 -12.91 4.55 5.56
N MET A 49 -12.27 5.62 5.09
CA MET A 49 -11.12 5.56 4.17
C MET A 49 -9.95 6.42 4.67
N ALA A 50 -8.72 6.00 4.36
CA ALA A 50 -7.49 6.74 4.57
C ALA A 50 -6.57 6.57 3.35
N GLY A 51 -5.80 7.59 2.99
CA GLY A 51 -4.99 7.56 1.76
C GLY A 51 -5.78 7.95 0.52
N THR A 52 -5.10 7.92 -0.63
CA THR A 52 -5.68 8.28 -1.93
C THR A 52 -5.15 7.34 -3.00
N LEU A 53 -6.04 6.84 -3.88
CA LEU A 53 -5.68 6.22 -5.15
C LEU A 53 -5.98 7.20 -6.30
N ALA A 54 -5.27 7.08 -7.42
CA ALA A 54 -5.54 7.89 -8.59
C ALA A 54 -6.89 7.53 -9.24
N GLY A 55 -7.70 8.53 -9.59
CA GLY A 55 -8.92 8.36 -10.41
C GLY A 55 -10.08 7.61 -9.75
N CYS A 56 -10.88 6.89 -10.55
CA CYS A 56 -12.08 6.16 -10.12
C CYS A 56 -11.80 4.86 -9.34
N GLN A 57 -10.54 4.44 -9.24
CA GLN A 57 -10.10 3.17 -8.65
C GLN A 57 -10.61 2.99 -7.21
N GLN A 58 -10.53 4.05 -6.40
CA GLN A 58 -10.98 4.04 -5.00
C GLN A 58 -12.49 3.77 -4.88
N GLU A 59 -13.30 4.37 -5.75
CA GLU A 59 -14.76 4.23 -5.68
C GLU A 59 -15.22 2.86 -6.20
N ASP A 60 -14.56 2.33 -7.22
CA ASP A 60 -14.82 0.99 -7.75
C ASP A 60 -14.45 -0.09 -6.71
N LEU A 61 -13.25 -0.01 -6.12
CA LEU A 61 -12.84 -0.92 -5.05
C LEU A 61 -13.78 -0.86 -3.85
N ARG A 62 -14.16 0.35 -3.42
CA ARG A 62 -15.10 0.55 -2.31
C ARG A 62 -16.48 -0.06 -2.60
N THR A 63 -16.98 0.10 -3.83
CA THR A 63 -18.28 -0.45 -4.24
C THR A 63 -18.26 -1.98 -4.17
N GLN A 64 -17.19 -2.60 -4.69
CA GLN A 64 -17.04 -4.05 -4.67
C GLN A 64 -16.79 -4.62 -3.26
N LEU A 65 -16.06 -3.88 -2.41
CA LEU A 65 -15.86 -4.20 -1.00
C LEU A 65 -17.17 -4.18 -0.22
N LYS A 66 -17.99 -3.14 -0.41
CA LYS A 66 -19.33 -3.06 0.18
C LYS A 66 -20.26 -4.17 -0.28
N ALA A 67 -20.09 -4.65 -1.51
CA ALA A 67 -20.85 -5.77 -2.06
C ALA A 67 -20.36 -7.15 -1.56
N GLY A 68 -19.26 -7.21 -0.78
CA GLY A 68 -18.69 -8.47 -0.27
C GLY A 68 -18.01 -9.34 -1.34
N VAL A 69 -17.77 -8.79 -2.54
CA VAL A 69 -17.23 -9.56 -3.68
C VAL A 69 -15.71 -9.80 -3.54
N LEU A 70 -15.04 -8.96 -2.75
CA LEU A 70 -13.58 -8.96 -2.57
C LEU A 70 -13.13 -9.61 -1.27
N GLU A 71 -13.93 -10.54 -0.73
CA GLU A 71 -13.57 -11.34 0.43
C GLU A 71 -12.63 -12.49 0.06
N GLY A 72 -11.55 -12.66 0.84
CA GLY A 72 -10.60 -13.75 0.67
C GLY A 72 -9.38 -13.57 1.58
N PRO A 73 -8.65 -14.67 1.87
CA PRO A 73 -7.49 -14.62 2.76
C PRO A 73 -6.21 -14.12 2.09
N PHE A 74 -6.16 -14.09 0.75
CA PHE A 74 -4.95 -13.75 0.01
C PHE A 74 -5.05 -12.39 -0.69
N PRO A 75 -3.91 -11.69 -0.85
CA PRO A 75 -3.85 -10.47 -1.64
C PRO A 75 -4.34 -10.70 -3.07
N ARG A 76 -5.11 -9.76 -3.61
CA ARG A 76 -5.60 -9.80 -5.00
C ARG A 76 -5.04 -8.62 -5.77
N MET A 77 -4.58 -8.87 -6.99
CA MET A 77 -4.14 -7.82 -7.90
C MET A 77 -5.27 -7.44 -8.85
N PHE A 78 -5.49 -6.13 -8.99
CA PHE A 78 -6.48 -5.49 -9.84
C PHE A 78 -5.75 -4.70 -10.92
N CYS A 79 -6.29 -4.72 -12.13
CA CYS A 79 -5.70 -4.07 -13.28
C CYS A 79 -6.68 -3.02 -13.81
N PHE A 80 -6.23 -1.76 -13.90
CA PHE A 80 -7.02 -0.62 -14.35
C PHE A 80 -6.48 -0.08 -15.69
N GLY A 81 -7.36 0.33 -16.61
CA GLY A 81 -7.03 0.87 -17.94
C GLY A 81 -8.07 1.88 -18.45
N GLU A 82 -7.80 2.50 -19.61
CA GLU A 82 -8.62 3.59 -20.19
C GLU A 82 -9.95 3.12 -20.79
N GLU A 83 -10.00 1.89 -21.30
CA GLU A 83 -11.25 1.28 -21.75
C GLU A 83 -12.07 0.91 -20.50
N ARG A 84 -13.27 1.49 -20.43
CA ARG A 84 -14.19 1.48 -19.27
C ARG A 84 -14.80 0.09 -18.97
N ASP A 85 -14.16 -0.97 -19.42
CA ASP A 85 -14.59 -2.34 -19.19
C ASP A 85 -13.67 -2.99 -18.16
N GLU A 86 -14.14 -2.98 -16.92
CA GLU A 86 -14.34 -4.20 -16.15
C GLU A 86 -13.18 -5.21 -16.18
N GLN A 87 -12.23 -5.09 -15.25
CA GLN A 87 -11.18 -6.09 -15.10
C GLN A 87 -10.76 -6.34 -13.65
N LEU A 88 -11.65 -7.00 -12.92
CA LEU A 88 -11.26 -8.01 -11.92
C LEU A 88 -10.62 -9.22 -12.62
N ARG A 89 -9.58 -9.01 -13.44
CA ARG A 89 -8.85 -10.12 -14.05
C ARG A 89 -7.82 -10.59 -13.05
N HIS A 90 -8.11 -11.74 -12.43
CA HIS A 90 -7.11 -12.52 -11.72
C HIS A 90 -6.01 -12.92 -12.72
N GLY A 91 -4.87 -12.23 -12.68
CA GLY A 91 -3.74 -12.56 -13.55
C GLY A 91 -2.59 -11.56 -13.43
N ILE A 92 -1.36 -12.07 -13.45
CA ILE A 92 -0.12 -11.29 -13.42
C ILE A 92 0.14 -10.61 -14.79
N ARG A 93 -0.41 -11.16 -15.89
CA ARG A 93 -0.34 -10.55 -17.21
C ARG A 93 -1.54 -9.62 -17.42
N CYS A 94 -1.31 -8.34 -17.18
CA CYS A 94 -2.23 -7.26 -17.45
C CYS A 94 -1.51 -6.15 -18.21
N ASP A 95 -2.10 -5.70 -19.32
CA ASP A 95 -1.64 -4.57 -20.14
C ASP A 95 -2.31 -3.24 -19.71
N GLY A 96 -2.79 -3.17 -18.46
CA GLY A 96 -3.46 -1.99 -17.91
C GLY A 96 -2.48 -0.87 -17.54
N GLN A 97 -2.98 0.36 -17.47
CA GLN A 97 -2.20 1.54 -17.07
C GLN A 97 -1.82 1.57 -15.58
N ALA A 98 -2.51 0.81 -14.73
CA ALA A 98 -2.15 0.67 -13.32
C ALA A 98 -2.49 -0.72 -12.77
N LYS A 99 -1.65 -1.20 -11.85
CA LYS A 99 -1.84 -2.42 -11.07
C LYS A 99 -1.92 -2.07 -9.59
N VAL A 100 -2.98 -2.54 -8.93
CA VAL A 100 -3.21 -2.32 -7.50
C VAL A 100 -3.35 -3.66 -6.80
N ILE A 101 -2.64 -3.85 -5.69
CA ILE A 101 -2.77 -5.03 -4.86
C ILE A 101 -3.63 -4.68 -3.65
N LEU A 102 -4.70 -5.43 -3.42
CA LEU A 102 -5.57 -5.31 -2.27
C LEU A 102 -5.32 -6.45 -1.30
N GLU A 103 -5.03 -6.12 -0.05
CA GLU A 103 -4.81 -7.04 1.05
C GLU A 103 -5.91 -6.85 2.09
N ARG A 104 -6.42 -7.94 2.67
CA ARG A 104 -7.30 -7.88 3.83
C ARG A 104 -6.49 -8.13 5.09
N LEU A 105 -6.29 -7.07 5.86
CA LEU A 105 -5.60 -7.08 7.14
C LEU A 105 -6.57 -7.31 8.29
N THR A 106 -6.09 -8.02 9.30
CA THR A 106 -6.79 -8.39 10.52
C THR A 106 -5.90 -8.12 11.73
N SER A 107 -6.39 -8.39 12.93
CA SER A 107 -5.59 -8.27 14.15
C SER A 107 -4.33 -9.14 14.14
N ALA A 108 -4.27 -10.19 13.33
CA ALA A 108 -3.08 -11.02 13.15
C ALA A 108 -1.92 -10.26 12.48
N ASP A 109 -2.23 -9.27 11.63
CA ASP A 109 -1.25 -8.48 10.88
C ASP A 109 -0.76 -7.26 11.67
N LEU A 110 -1.42 -6.93 12.79
CA LEU A 110 -1.10 -5.76 13.62
C LEU A 110 0.38 -5.68 14.03
N PRO A 111 1.06 -6.77 14.47
CA PRO A 111 2.47 -6.71 14.84
C PRO A 111 3.37 -6.24 13.69
N ASP A 112 3.11 -6.71 12.47
CA ASP A 112 3.89 -6.37 11.28
C ASP A 112 3.67 -4.90 10.89
N ILE A 113 2.42 -4.44 10.88
CA ILE A 113 2.11 -3.03 10.56
C ILE A 113 2.68 -2.08 11.62
N ASP A 114 2.60 -2.43 12.91
CA ASP A 114 3.25 -1.66 13.99
C ASP A 114 4.79 -1.64 13.81
N GLN A 115 5.39 -2.77 13.41
CA GLN A 115 6.84 -2.84 13.14
C GLN A 115 7.27 -1.94 11.96
N MET A 116 6.47 -1.89 10.90
CA MET A 116 6.70 -0.97 9.77
C MET A 116 6.71 0.49 10.24
N LEU A 117 5.75 0.89 11.07
CA LEU A 117 5.71 2.26 11.63
C LEU A 117 6.92 2.57 12.52
N ASN A 118 7.35 1.60 13.33
CA ASN A 118 8.54 1.78 14.17
C ASN A 118 9.79 1.99 13.31
N TRP A 119 9.98 1.19 12.25
CA TRP A 119 11.11 1.39 11.34
C TRP A 119 11.06 2.72 10.59
N LEU A 120 9.87 3.15 10.14
CA LEU A 120 9.72 4.49 9.56
C LEU A 120 10.09 5.60 10.54
N ALA A 121 9.63 5.50 11.79
CA ALA A 121 9.91 6.47 12.85
C ALA A 121 11.41 6.51 13.22
N ASP A 122 12.08 5.35 13.22
CA ASP A 122 13.51 5.22 13.48
C ASP A 122 14.38 5.60 12.27
N GLY A 123 13.78 5.88 11.12
CA GLY A 123 14.52 6.22 9.89
C GLY A 123 15.21 5.02 9.24
N HIS A 124 14.73 3.80 9.49
CA HIS A 124 15.25 2.60 8.85
C HIS A 124 14.46 2.27 7.57
N PRO A 125 15.13 2.15 6.41
CA PRO A 125 14.48 1.64 5.21
C PRO A 125 14.18 0.15 5.36
N PHE A 126 13.07 -0.30 4.77
CA PHE A 126 12.71 -1.71 4.77
C PHE A 126 11.92 -2.07 3.51
N LEU A 127 11.82 -3.37 3.27
CA LEU A 127 11.01 -3.97 2.23
C LEU A 127 9.82 -4.69 2.86
N ARG A 128 8.64 -4.51 2.28
CA ARG A 128 7.49 -5.39 2.49
C ARG A 128 7.25 -6.19 1.21
N HIS A 129 7.39 -7.50 1.28
CA HIS A 129 7.12 -8.40 0.17
C HIS A 129 5.67 -8.90 0.24
N ILE A 130 4.83 -8.43 -0.68
CA ILE A 130 3.42 -8.81 -0.79
C ILE A 130 3.31 -9.93 -1.82
N SER A 131 3.01 -11.13 -1.35
CA SER A 131 2.81 -12.32 -2.19
C SER A 131 1.33 -12.58 -2.46
N LEU A 132 0.99 -13.05 -3.66
CA LEU A 132 -0.39 -13.46 -3.97
C LEU A 132 -0.77 -14.85 -3.41
N HIS A 133 0.21 -15.57 -2.85
CA HIS A 133 0.06 -16.97 -2.41
C HIS A 133 0.52 -17.22 -0.97
N ARG A 134 1.18 -16.25 -0.35
CA ARG A 134 1.75 -16.35 1.00
C ARG A 134 1.41 -15.09 1.80
N PRO A 135 1.40 -15.15 3.14
CA PRO A 135 1.39 -13.95 3.97
C PRO A 135 2.51 -13.00 3.56
N SER A 136 2.28 -11.71 3.76
CA SER A 136 3.27 -10.68 3.47
C SER A 136 4.47 -10.81 4.41
N GLU A 137 5.67 -10.58 3.91
CA GLU A 137 6.93 -10.74 4.66
C GLU A 137 7.63 -9.38 4.77
N LEU A 138 8.26 -9.11 5.92
CA LEU A 138 9.02 -7.88 6.17
C LEU A 138 10.51 -8.15 6.19
N THR A 139 11.30 -7.26 5.60
CA THR A 139 12.77 -7.34 5.58
C THR A 139 13.36 -5.96 5.81
N LEU A 140 14.08 -5.79 6.92
CA LEU A 140 14.84 -4.57 7.18
C LEU A 140 15.99 -4.45 6.17
N LEU A 141 16.26 -3.24 5.69
CA LEU A 141 17.31 -2.98 4.70
C LEU A 141 18.43 -2.14 5.33
N ASP A 142 19.68 -2.42 4.93
CA ASP A 142 20.83 -1.59 5.29
C ASP A 142 20.89 -0.28 4.49
N SER A 143 20.20 -0.22 3.34
CA SER A 143 20.16 0.92 2.45
C SER A 143 18.82 1.02 1.71
N PRO A 144 18.36 2.23 1.35
CA PRO A 144 17.15 2.42 0.53
C PRO A 144 17.19 1.62 -0.77
N GLN A 145 16.04 1.06 -1.14
CA GLN A 145 15.83 0.33 -2.40
C GLN A 145 14.58 0.85 -3.10
N SER A 146 14.42 0.50 -4.38
CA SER A 146 13.21 0.81 -5.15
C SER A 146 12.19 -0.33 -5.05
N SER A 147 10.91 0.01 -5.12
CA SER A 147 9.85 -0.97 -5.23
C SER A 147 9.89 -1.70 -6.56
N VAL A 148 9.64 -3.01 -6.56
CA VAL A 148 9.70 -3.86 -7.76
C VAL A 148 8.51 -4.81 -7.81
N LEU A 149 7.76 -4.78 -8.92
CA LEU A 149 6.76 -5.79 -9.23
C LEU A 149 7.39 -6.95 -10.00
N SER A 150 7.14 -8.16 -9.53
CA SER A 150 7.62 -9.41 -10.14
C SER A 150 6.48 -10.40 -10.34
N ALA A 151 6.77 -11.53 -10.99
CA ALA A 151 5.79 -12.61 -11.12
C ALA A 151 5.40 -13.27 -9.79
N GLN A 152 6.20 -13.07 -8.73
CA GLN A 152 5.98 -13.71 -7.43
C GLN A 152 5.23 -12.81 -6.44
N GLY A 153 5.07 -11.54 -6.77
CA GLY A 153 4.50 -10.53 -5.88
C GLY A 153 5.15 -9.16 -6.07
N PHE A 154 4.81 -8.26 -5.16
CA PHE A 154 5.31 -6.89 -5.14
C PHE A 154 6.25 -6.68 -3.95
N SER A 155 7.47 -6.26 -4.26
CA SER A 155 8.46 -5.81 -3.28
C SER A 155 8.25 -4.32 -3.06
N HIS A 156 7.52 -3.95 -2.01
CA HIS A 156 7.24 -2.56 -1.67
C HIS A 156 8.35 -2.02 -0.77
N ALA A 157 9.20 -1.16 -1.33
CA ALA A 157 10.24 -0.48 -0.56
C ALA A 157 9.65 0.73 0.15
N PHE A 158 9.86 0.78 1.46
CA PHE A 158 9.58 1.92 2.30
C PHE A 158 10.91 2.58 2.63
N THR A 159 11.01 3.85 2.28
CA THR A 159 12.15 4.68 2.65
C THR A 159 11.66 5.76 3.60
N PRO A 160 12.47 6.14 4.60
CA PRO A 160 12.17 7.31 5.40
C PRO A 160 12.01 8.49 4.46
N ASP A 161 10.95 9.29 4.62
CA ASP A 161 10.79 10.51 3.84
C ASP A 161 12.07 11.33 3.94
N VAL A 162 12.74 11.58 2.80
CA VAL A 162 14.02 12.33 2.73
C VAL A 162 13.87 13.79 3.20
N TRP A 163 12.67 14.22 3.60
CA TRP A 163 12.35 15.57 4.03
C TRP A 163 12.63 15.79 5.52
N SER A 164 13.91 15.71 5.91
CA SER A 164 14.46 16.32 7.14
C SER A 164 16.00 16.45 7.16
N GLN A 165 16.70 16.49 6.02
CA GLN A 165 18.17 16.74 6.00
C GLN A 165 18.59 18.00 5.22
N THR A 166 17.65 18.78 4.64
CA THR A 166 17.97 20.05 3.94
C THR A 166 17.80 21.29 4.83
N THR A 167 18.08 21.19 6.13
CA THR A 167 18.13 22.40 7.01
C THR A 167 19.33 22.43 7.97
N LEU A 168 20.34 21.56 7.79
CA LEU A 168 21.63 21.68 8.50
C LEU A 168 22.84 21.83 7.56
N LEU A 169 22.65 22.49 6.42
CA LEU A 169 23.75 23.14 5.68
C LEU A 169 23.62 24.67 5.77
N ARG A 170 23.50 25.19 7.00
CA ARG A 170 23.93 26.58 7.25
C ARG A 170 25.44 26.58 7.46
N ARG A 171 26.12 26.93 6.36
CA ARG A 171 27.35 27.73 6.29
C ARG A 171 28.16 27.81 7.58
N SER A 172 29.24 27.04 7.63
CA SER A 172 30.44 27.38 8.41
C SER A 172 31.59 27.61 7.44
N CYS A 173 31.71 28.86 7.01
CA CYS A 173 32.94 29.61 6.71
C CYS A 173 32.51 31.06 6.42
#